data_AF-A0A4R4VUA9-F1
#
_entry.id   AF-A0A4R4VUA9-F1
#
_cell.length_a   1.000
_cell.length_b   1.000
_cell.length_c   1.000
_cell.angle_alpha   90.00
_cell.angle_beta   90.00
_cell.angle_gamma   90.00
#
_symmetry.space_group_name_H-M   'P 1'
#
loop_
_entity.id
_entity.type
_entity.pdbx_description
1 polymer ?
#
loop_
_entity_poly.entity_id
_entity_poly.type
_entity_poly.pdbx_seq_one_letter_code
_entity_poly.pdbx_strand_id
1 'polypeptide(L)'
;MNPEEDGPKRTLTARVVKVLVHHRRERGMSLEPHASRCVRAGDVHELVTTDHVETASGARIDRVAFLGFAEFDHGGVIDRGDRLRIADRVVGTVLGFDACHFPNHYNILIHTETPLSGGDLDLRPEEQLTFAQPPEATASGVGLSSHRRGF
;
A
#
# COMPACT_ATOMS: atom_id res chain seq x y z
N MET A 1 7.87 5.37 3.12
CA MET A 1 8.89 6.06 2.31
C MET A 1 9.89 6.66 3.27
N ASN A 2 11.14 6.22 3.18
CA ASN A 2 12.27 6.90 3.80
C ASN A 2 12.94 7.76 2.72
N PRO A 3 12.66 9.06 2.63
CA PRO A 3 13.17 9.91 1.55
C PRO A 3 14.70 10.07 1.54
N GLU A 4 15.39 9.68 2.62
CA GLU A 4 16.86 9.69 2.67
C GLU A 4 17.49 8.47 1.98
N GLU A 5 16.72 7.38 1.81
CA GLU A 5 17.20 6.09 1.29
C GLU A 5 16.46 5.66 0.01
N ASP A 6 15.22 6.09 -0.19
CA ASP A 6 14.36 5.66 -1.29
C ASP A 6 14.64 6.46 -2.57
N GLY A 7 15.16 5.77 -3.60
CA GLY A 7 15.25 6.28 -4.95
C GLY A 7 13.97 6.03 -5.78
N PRO A 8 13.95 6.46 -7.05
CA PRO A 8 12.84 6.16 -7.94
C PRO A 8 12.74 4.64 -8.19
N LYS A 9 11.52 4.12 -8.20
CA LYS A 9 11.23 2.74 -8.59
C LYS A 9 10.17 2.66 -9.67
N ARG A 10 10.12 1.52 -10.34
CA ARG A 10 9.08 1.27 -11.34
C ARG A 10 7.72 1.09 -10.70
N THR A 11 6.67 1.52 -11.40
CA THR A 11 5.29 1.13 -11.08
C THR A 11 5.13 -0.38 -11.24
N LEU A 12 4.48 -1.00 -10.26
CA LEU A 12 4.04 -2.39 -10.35
C LEU A 12 2.59 -2.45 -10.83
N THR A 13 2.31 -3.42 -11.69
CA THR A 13 0.96 -3.74 -12.14
C THR A 13 0.60 -5.14 -11.68
N ALA A 14 -0.66 -5.33 -11.32
CA ALA A 14 -1.21 -6.60 -10.88
C ALA A 14 -2.66 -6.74 -11.33
N ARG A 15 -3.19 -7.96 -11.29
CA ARG A 15 -4.59 -8.26 -11.60
C ARG A 15 -5.26 -8.96 -10.43
N VAL A 16 -6.50 -8.57 -10.14
CA VAL A 16 -7.32 -9.28 -9.15
C VAL A 16 -7.60 -10.70 -9.63
N VAL A 17 -7.16 -11.70 -8.88
CA VAL A 17 -7.42 -13.13 -9.18
C VAL A 17 -8.51 -13.73 -8.31
N LYS A 18 -8.84 -13.07 -7.19
CA LYS A 18 -9.93 -13.46 -6.31
C LYS A 18 -10.44 -12.24 -5.53
N VAL A 19 -11.74 -12.04 -5.52
CA VAL A 19 -12.38 -10.96 -4.73
C VAL A 19 -12.78 -11.51 -3.36
N LEU A 20 -12.58 -10.72 -2.32
CA LEU A 20 -13.05 -11.00 -0.97
C LEU A 20 -14.05 -9.91 -0.53
N VAL A 21 -15.04 -10.29 0.28
CA VAL A 21 -16.21 -9.45 0.58
C VAL A 21 -16.47 -9.31 2.09
N HIS A 22 -15.46 -9.54 2.92
CA HIS A 22 -15.63 -9.64 4.36
C HIS A 22 -14.74 -8.69 5.15
N HIS A 23 -15.15 -8.43 6.39
CA HIS A 23 -14.48 -7.60 7.37
C HIS A 23 -14.18 -8.39 8.63
N ARG A 24 -13.17 -7.95 9.38
CA ARG A 24 -12.81 -8.46 10.71
C ARG A 24 -12.44 -7.30 11.62
N ARG A 25 -12.77 -7.42 12.91
CA ARG A 25 -12.43 -6.42 13.93
C ARG A 25 -11.34 -6.86 14.89
N GLU A 26 -11.00 -8.14 14.88
CA GLU A 26 -10.02 -8.77 15.79
C GLU A 26 -9.15 -9.74 14.99
N ARG A 27 -8.59 -9.27 13.86
CA ARG A 27 -7.83 -10.14 12.94
C ARG A 27 -6.47 -10.55 13.48
N GLY A 28 -5.86 -9.73 14.33
CA GLY A 28 -4.57 -9.99 14.97
C GLY A 28 -3.39 -10.17 14.03
N MET A 29 -3.35 -9.43 12.92
CA MET A 29 -2.14 -9.40 12.08
C MET A 29 -1.02 -8.65 12.80
N SER A 30 0.23 -8.93 12.45
CA SER A 30 1.41 -8.30 13.03
C SER A 30 2.28 -7.68 11.93
N LEU A 31 2.54 -6.38 12.07
CA LEU A 31 3.33 -5.65 11.09
C LEU A 31 4.79 -6.11 11.11
N GLU A 32 5.30 -6.52 9.95
CA GLU A 32 6.70 -6.87 9.75
C GLU A 32 7.63 -5.66 10.00
N PRO A 33 8.90 -5.90 10.41
CA PRO A 33 9.88 -4.82 10.61
C PRO A 33 10.32 -4.13 9.31
N HIS A 34 10.09 -4.77 8.17
CA HIS A 34 10.64 -4.33 6.90
C HIS A 34 9.67 -3.41 6.15
N ALA A 35 10.18 -2.28 5.69
CA ALA A 35 9.40 -1.29 4.95
C ALA A 35 9.08 -1.70 3.50
N SER A 36 9.70 -2.78 2.99
CA SER A 36 9.54 -3.19 1.59
C SER A 36 9.57 -4.71 1.40
N ARG A 37 8.97 -5.14 0.28
CA ARG A 37 9.01 -6.54 -0.20
C ARG A 37 9.22 -6.57 -1.70
N CYS A 38 10.09 -7.49 -2.13
CA CYS A 38 10.20 -7.83 -3.54
C CYS A 38 9.05 -8.75 -3.95
N VAL A 39 8.55 -8.56 -5.16
CA VAL A 39 7.64 -9.47 -5.85
C VAL A 39 8.27 -9.92 -7.16
N ARG A 40 7.87 -11.09 -7.64
CA ARG A 40 8.18 -11.65 -8.96
C ARG A 40 6.95 -11.62 -9.85
N ALA A 41 7.17 -11.78 -11.15
CA ALA A 41 6.07 -12.08 -12.08
C ALA A 41 5.38 -13.39 -11.64
N GLY A 42 4.05 -13.37 -11.55
CA GLY A 42 3.23 -14.50 -11.12
C GLY A 42 3.11 -14.67 -9.60
N ASP A 43 3.76 -13.83 -8.78
CA ASP A 43 3.51 -13.86 -7.33
C ASP A 43 2.06 -13.42 -7.06
N VAL A 44 1.37 -14.14 -6.18
CA VAL A 44 0.00 -13.84 -5.76
C VAL A 44 -0.01 -13.44 -4.29
N HIS A 45 -0.55 -12.26 -3.97
CA HIS A 45 -0.63 -11.77 -2.59
C HIS A 45 -2.01 -11.26 -2.20
N GLU A 46 -2.33 -11.34 -0.91
CA GLU A 46 -3.60 -10.87 -0.36
C GLU A 46 -3.52 -9.37 -0.06
N LEU A 47 -4.53 -8.61 -0.49
CA LEU A 47 -4.65 -7.18 -0.26
C LEU A 47 -5.69 -6.91 0.83
N VAL A 48 -5.26 -6.25 1.89
CA VAL A 48 -6.04 -6.06 3.11
C VAL A 48 -6.04 -4.59 3.46
N THR A 49 -7.21 -3.97 3.57
CA THR A 49 -7.33 -2.58 3.99
C THR A 49 -7.49 -2.46 5.49
N THR A 50 -7.00 -1.37 6.06
CA THR A 50 -7.10 -1.05 7.49
C THR A 50 -7.10 0.46 7.71
N ASP A 51 -7.71 0.91 8.80
CA ASP A 51 -7.65 2.29 9.29
C ASP A 51 -6.49 2.53 10.27
N HIS A 52 -5.73 1.49 10.61
CA HIS A 52 -4.53 1.60 11.42
C HIS A 52 -3.46 2.46 10.72
N VAL A 53 -2.65 3.15 11.53
CA VAL A 53 -1.58 4.08 11.08
C VAL A 53 -0.23 3.74 11.68
N GLU A 54 -0.19 2.81 12.63
CA GLU A 54 1.02 2.40 13.31
C GLU A 54 1.97 1.70 12.34
N THR A 55 3.24 2.07 12.40
CA THR A 55 4.29 1.56 11.51
C THR A 55 5.43 0.87 12.26
N ALA A 56 5.30 0.72 13.58
CA ALA A 56 6.27 0.03 14.41
C ALA A 56 6.24 -1.48 14.14
N SER A 57 7.43 -2.10 14.11
CA SER A 57 7.53 -3.56 14.02
C SER A 57 6.74 -4.23 15.14
N GLY A 58 5.97 -5.25 14.78
CA GLY A 58 5.13 -6.01 15.71
C GLY A 58 3.81 -5.32 16.05
N ALA A 59 3.52 -4.13 15.52
CA ALA A 59 2.23 -3.47 15.74
C ALA A 59 1.08 -4.39 15.35
N ARG A 60 0.09 -4.50 16.23
CA ARG A 60 -1.09 -5.33 16.04
C ARG A 60 -2.11 -4.62 15.16
N ILE A 61 -2.56 -5.29 14.10
CA ILE A 61 -3.54 -4.79 13.14
C ILE A 61 -4.79 -5.68 13.20
N ASP A 62 -5.92 -5.08 13.57
CA ASP A 62 -7.14 -5.82 13.94
C ASP A 62 -8.33 -5.47 13.05
N ARG A 63 -8.63 -4.16 12.90
CA ARG A 63 -9.75 -3.67 12.09
C ARG A 63 -9.35 -3.67 10.63
N VAL A 64 -9.86 -4.66 9.90
CA VAL A 64 -9.50 -4.90 8.51
C VAL A 64 -10.69 -5.25 7.64
N ALA A 65 -10.52 -5.00 6.34
CA ALA A 65 -11.37 -5.52 5.29
C ALA A 65 -10.51 -6.09 4.16
N PHE A 66 -11.02 -7.08 3.45
CA PHE A 66 -10.23 -7.83 2.49
C PHE A 66 -10.66 -7.46 1.07
N LEU A 67 -9.74 -6.92 0.28
CA LEU A 67 -10.00 -6.62 -1.13
C LEU A 67 -10.04 -7.92 -1.94
N GLY A 68 -9.03 -8.76 -1.75
CA GLY A 68 -8.84 -9.92 -2.59
C GLY A 68 -7.39 -10.35 -2.69
N PHE A 69 -7.13 -11.24 -3.64
CA PHE A 69 -5.79 -11.64 -4.06
C PHE A 69 -5.47 -11.00 -5.40
N ALA A 70 -4.22 -10.61 -5.58
CA ALA A 70 -3.74 -10.06 -6.85
C ALA A 70 -2.46 -10.76 -7.30
N GLU A 71 -2.39 -11.08 -8.60
CA GLU A 71 -1.20 -11.61 -9.28
C GLU A 71 -0.40 -10.46 -9.88
N PHE A 72 0.92 -10.42 -9.63
CA PHE A 72 1.81 -9.39 -10.16
C PHE A 72 2.30 -9.73 -11.58
N ASP A 73 2.18 -8.78 -12.50
CA ASP A 73 2.54 -8.98 -13.92
C ASP A 73 4.07 -9.07 -14.11
N HIS A 74 4.85 -8.41 -13.25
CA HIS A 74 6.32 -8.34 -13.33
C HIS A 74 6.97 -8.17 -11.98
N GLY A 75 8.26 -8.49 -11.92
CA GLY A 75 9.05 -8.31 -10.71
C GLY A 75 9.37 -6.84 -10.39
N GLY A 76 9.51 -6.56 -9.09
CA GLY A 76 9.98 -5.29 -8.54
C GLY A 76 9.77 -5.20 -7.03
N VAL A 77 9.66 -3.98 -6.50
CA VAL A 77 9.61 -3.71 -5.06
C VAL A 77 8.33 -2.95 -4.72
N ILE A 78 7.60 -3.45 -3.72
CA ILE A 78 6.51 -2.73 -3.06
C ILE A 78 7.08 -2.07 -1.82
N ASP A 79 6.86 -0.77 -1.69
CA ASP A 79 7.30 0.00 -0.53
C ASP A 79 6.10 0.45 0.31
N ARG A 80 6.30 0.50 1.62
CA ARG A 80 5.45 1.27 2.51
C ARG A 80 5.39 2.72 2.01
N GLY A 81 4.19 3.21 1.76
CA GLY A 81 3.96 4.53 1.16
C GLY A 81 3.54 4.48 -0.31
N ASP A 82 3.67 3.35 -1.00
CA ASP A 82 3.11 3.21 -2.34
C ASP A 82 1.59 3.43 -2.33
N ARG A 83 1.09 4.14 -3.33
CA ARG A 83 -0.35 4.26 -3.57
C ARG A 83 -0.85 3.04 -4.32
N LEU A 84 -1.87 2.39 -3.77
CA LEU A 84 -2.67 1.42 -4.49
C LEU A 84 -3.76 2.15 -5.27
N ARG A 85 -3.83 1.89 -6.59
CA ARG A 85 -4.92 2.37 -7.44
C ARG A 85 -5.64 1.22 -8.12
N ILE A 86 -6.95 1.39 -8.30
CA ILE A 86 -7.78 0.61 -9.21
C ILE A 86 -8.22 1.57 -10.31
N ALA A 87 -7.81 1.32 -11.54
CA ALA A 87 -7.94 2.29 -12.64
C ALA A 87 -7.45 3.69 -12.21
N ASP A 88 -8.29 4.71 -12.32
CA ASP A 88 -7.96 6.10 -11.99
C ASP A 88 -8.20 6.48 -10.52
N ARG A 89 -8.68 5.56 -9.69
CA ARG A 89 -9.02 5.80 -8.29
C ARG A 89 -7.89 5.33 -7.37
N VAL A 90 -7.40 6.24 -6.52
CA VAL A 90 -6.57 5.86 -5.37
C VAL A 90 -7.46 5.16 -4.35
N VAL A 91 -7.10 3.94 -3.98
CA VAL A 91 -7.78 3.17 -2.92
C VAL A 91 -7.20 3.53 -1.57
N GLY A 92 -5.87 3.54 -1.46
CA GLY A 92 -5.16 3.74 -0.22
C GLY A 92 -3.65 3.70 -0.40
N THR A 93 -2.93 3.55 0.71
CA THR A 93 -1.47 3.59 0.75
C THR A 93 -0.93 2.34 1.44
N VAL A 94 0.11 1.70 0.91
CA VAL A 94 0.74 0.54 1.56
C VAL A 94 1.26 0.95 2.94
N LEU A 95 0.71 0.34 3.98
CA LEU A 95 1.13 0.49 5.38
C LEU A 95 2.30 -0.44 5.71
N GLY A 96 2.31 -1.63 5.12
CA GLY A 96 3.37 -2.63 5.27
C GLY A 96 2.85 -4.03 5.01
N PHE A 97 3.43 -5.01 5.71
CA PHE A 97 3.23 -6.42 5.40
C PHE A 97 3.01 -7.23 6.67
N ASP A 98 2.20 -8.28 6.58
CA ASP A 98 2.14 -9.35 7.56
C ASP A 98 2.47 -10.68 6.86
N ALA A 99 3.29 -11.50 7.52
CA ALA A 99 3.85 -12.73 6.97
C ALA A 99 3.20 -14.01 7.53
N CYS A 100 2.04 -13.94 8.18
CA CYS A 100 1.46 -15.11 8.85
C CYS A 100 1.12 -16.29 7.90
N HIS A 101 1.03 -16.03 6.60
CA HIS A 101 0.83 -17.04 5.55
C HIS A 101 2.05 -17.26 4.65
N PHE A 102 3.19 -16.62 4.92
CA PHE A 102 4.42 -16.84 4.15
C PHE A 102 4.90 -18.32 4.32
N PRO A 103 5.38 -19.00 3.25
CA PRO A 103 5.72 -18.51 1.91
C PRO A 103 4.58 -18.53 0.88
N ASN A 104 3.34 -18.83 1.27
CA ASN A 104 2.22 -18.85 0.33
C ASN A 104 1.93 -17.45 -0.21
N HIS A 105 1.69 -16.49 0.69
CA HIS A 105 1.53 -15.09 0.34
C HIS A 105 1.81 -14.18 1.54
N TYR A 106 2.07 -12.91 1.25
CA TYR A 106 1.94 -11.85 2.25
C TYR A 106 0.51 -11.34 2.32
N ASN A 107 0.12 -10.87 3.51
CA ASN A 107 -0.92 -9.86 3.64
C ASN A 107 -0.27 -8.50 3.37
N ILE A 108 -0.58 -7.88 2.24
CA ILE A 108 -0.15 -6.51 1.96
C ILE A 108 -1.20 -5.58 2.57
N LEU A 109 -0.79 -4.85 3.60
CA LEU A 109 -1.66 -3.98 4.38
C LEU A 109 -1.74 -2.60 3.71
N ILE A 110 -2.95 -2.15 3.43
CA ILE A 110 -3.26 -0.89 2.76
C ILE A 110 -4.01 0.01 3.75
N HIS A 111 -3.40 1.12 4.13
CA HIS A 111 -4.08 2.15 4.90
C HIS A 111 -5.16 2.84 4.06
N THR A 112 -6.34 2.97 4.65
CA THR A 112 -7.55 3.66 4.15
C THR A 112 -8.26 4.33 5.31
N GLU A 113 -8.94 5.47 5.11
CA GLU A 113 -9.69 6.13 6.20
C GLU A 113 -10.77 5.24 6.84
N THR A 114 -11.38 4.37 6.03
CA THR A 114 -12.31 3.33 6.48
C THR A 114 -11.96 2.03 5.76
N PRO A 115 -11.88 0.87 6.43
CA PRO A 115 -11.56 -0.40 5.78
C PRO A 115 -12.61 -0.78 4.73
N LEU A 116 -12.16 -1.05 3.51
CA LEU A 116 -12.98 -1.41 2.34
C LEU A 116 -12.65 -2.85 1.90
N SER A 117 -13.68 -3.66 1.72
CA SER A 117 -13.57 -4.99 1.09
C SER A 117 -13.70 -4.87 -0.43
N GLY A 118 -13.43 -5.96 -1.15
CA GLY A 118 -13.66 -6.00 -2.59
C GLY A 118 -15.13 -5.84 -2.94
N GLY A 119 -16.04 -6.32 -2.08
CA GLY A 119 -17.48 -6.11 -2.23
C GLY A 119 -17.89 -4.64 -2.14
N ASP A 120 -17.26 -3.86 -1.24
CA ASP A 120 -17.56 -2.42 -1.09
C ASP A 120 -17.11 -1.60 -2.31
N LEU A 121 -16.16 -2.13 -3.08
CA LEU A 121 -15.61 -1.50 -4.27
C LEU A 121 -16.22 -2.03 -5.58
N ASP A 122 -17.16 -2.99 -5.52
CA ASP A 122 -17.62 -3.78 -6.67
C ASP A 122 -16.45 -4.36 -7.50
N LEU A 123 -15.37 -4.74 -6.83
CA LEU A 123 -14.19 -5.30 -7.49
C LEU A 123 -14.54 -6.60 -8.22
N ARG A 124 -13.96 -6.77 -9.40
CA ARG A 124 -14.09 -7.97 -10.22
C ARG A 124 -12.72 -8.62 -10.46
N PRO A 125 -12.68 -9.94 -10.69
CA PRO A 125 -11.50 -10.57 -11.25
C PRO A 125 -11.06 -9.87 -12.54
N GLU A 126 -9.76 -9.93 -12.81
CA GLU A 126 -9.07 -9.29 -13.95
C GLU A 126 -8.97 -7.76 -13.90
N GLU A 127 -9.55 -7.10 -12.88
CA GLU A 127 -9.33 -5.68 -12.70
C GLU A 127 -7.85 -5.37 -12.43
N GLN A 128 -7.35 -4.34 -13.12
CA GLN A 128 -5.96 -3.93 -13.02
C GLN A 128 -5.73 -3.04 -11.80
N LEU A 129 -4.70 -3.40 -11.06
CA LEU A 129 -4.17 -2.66 -9.91
C LEU A 129 -2.81 -2.06 -10.27
N THR A 130 -2.51 -0.90 -9.68
CA THR A 130 -1.16 -0.34 -9.73
C THR A 130 -0.65 0.03 -8.35
N PHE A 131 0.64 -0.21 -8.12
CA PHE A 131 1.39 0.26 -6.96
C PHE A 131 2.49 1.19 -7.44
N ALA A 132 2.46 2.44 -6.99
CA ALA A 132 3.43 3.45 -7.40
C ALA A 132 3.79 4.36 -6.23
N GLN A 133 5.01 4.88 -6.25
CA GLN A 133 5.39 5.96 -5.35
C GLN A 133 4.43 7.14 -5.57
N PRO A 134 3.97 7.82 -4.51
CA PRO A 134 3.27 9.08 -4.66
C PRO A 134 4.16 10.03 -5.48
N PRO A 135 3.56 10.85 -6.36
CA PRO A 135 4.33 11.89 -7.04
C PRO A 135 5.04 12.72 -5.99
N GLU A 136 6.31 13.03 -6.27
CA GLU A 136 7.11 13.90 -5.40
C GLU A 136 6.30 15.16 -5.13
N ALA A 137 6.12 15.49 -3.86
CA ALA A 137 5.47 16.74 -3.51
C ALA A 137 6.37 17.84 -4.07
N THR A 138 5.94 18.48 -5.16
CA THR A 138 6.59 19.69 -5.65
C THR A 138 6.69 20.64 -4.46
N ALA A 139 7.90 20.94 -4.02
CA ALA A 139 8.14 21.87 -2.93
C ALA A 139 7.46 23.21 -3.28
N SER A 140 6.27 23.43 -2.73
CA SER A 140 5.52 24.66 -2.91
C SER A 140 6.23 25.76 -2.11
N GLY A 141 6.96 26.60 -2.84
CA GLY A 141 7.40 27.96 -2.52
C GLY A 141 7.62 28.33 -1.05
N VAL A 142 8.88 28.46 -0.66
CA VAL A 142 9.26 29.44 0.38
C VAL A 142 9.78 30.67 -0.34
N GLY A 143 8.96 31.72 -0.34
CA GLY A 143 9.31 33.03 -0.85
C GLY A 143 10.52 33.60 -0.09
N LEU A 144 11.50 34.09 -0.85
CA LEU A 144 12.51 35.01 -0.35
C LEU A 144 11.83 36.36 -0.04
N SER A 145 11.30 36.50 1.17
CA SER A 145 11.07 37.81 1.77
C SER A 145 12.44 38.40 2.11
N SER A 146 12.97 39.25 1.25
CA SER A 146 14.12 40.10 1.59
C SER A 146 13.63 41.26 2.46
N HIS A 147 13.79 41.12 3.77
CA HIS A 147 13.74 42.24 4.69
C HIS A 147 15.02 43.09 4.57
N ARG A 148 14.77 44.40 4.57
CA ARG A 148 15.68 45.55 4.47
C ARG A 148 16.94 45.50 5.37
N ARG A 149 18.04 46.05 4.85
CA ARG A 149 18.97 47.01 5.49
C ARG A 149 19.34 47.99 4.36
N GLY A 150 19.25 49.31 4.44
CA GLY A 150 19.54 50.24 5.52
C GLY A 150 20.59 51.21 4.97
N PHE A 151 20.16 52.43 4.61
CA PHE A 151 20.96 53.65 4.53
C PHE A 151 20.06 54.80 4.98
#